data_AF-A0A497RQL9-F1
#
_entry.id   AF-A0A497RQL9-F1
#
_cell.length_a   1.000
_cell.length_b   1.000
_cell.length_c   1.000
_cell.angle_alpha   90.00
_cell.angle_beta   90.00
_cell.angle_gamma   90.00
#
_symmetry.space_group_name_H-M   'P 1'
#
loop_
_entity.id
_entity.type
_entity.pdbx_description
1 polymer ?
#
loop_
_entity_poly.entity_id
_entity_poly.type
_entity_poly.pdbx_seq_one_letter_code
_entity_poly.pdbx_strand_id
1 'polypeptide(L)'
;MIVTRFAPTASGELHIGSLYNALLNYIFAKQQKGQFKIRFDGQLNPQRQKWCSSILMSLEKCGIVADEVYYSGEHTGEHHAAFKQLMKDYEERFYLCACTPSSVAERNLFGFSPENEANLVVRPEKYPPPCRIQQIILRDAEGGIVYGDDVKVEVKLCALMSDPQHPIENIESSSTSFWDPYPRGTGKTHINPEIFIEFKEEITVAQIEIVWHDYPVLGGDIRLLHNNTWHNVYSFRKTPQYFVEMRPSVPYRPGTSDVINIAPVYTKAVAFRFSHFALPLMKSYHYDHHCRDLPQILDLGNLSTNVRLKYENIVEEWGQKPWSNERIPGPFEPKVDTCVWFNGQPDLVFTSPYDDNELGVTHAIRGIDIYPFFWIEAPIAALLRTRVRNQYFHGMVVTPDNVKYSKFIESPSIDVYLEHGLSAEALITVLCQRAGIYQGEEVLNLQELVQAVDITKLTQKDIVFEWED
;
A
#
# COMPACT_ATOMS: atom_id res chain seq x y z
N MET A 1 35.22 -10.85 -1.44
CA MET A 1 34.51 -11.18 -0.19
C MET A 1 33.02 -11.16 -0.45
N ILE A 2 32.24 -12.05 0.16
CA ILE A 2 30.78 -12.06 0.04
C ILE A 2 30.19 -11.04 1.01
N VAL A 3 29.25 -10.24 0.53
CA VAL A 3 28.43 -9.30 1.31
C VAL A 3 26.97 -9.51 0.93
N THR A 4 26.13 -9.79 1.92
CA THR A 4 24.67 -9.86 1.82
C THR A 4 24.01 -8.74 2.62
N ARG A 5 22.70 -8.54 2.41
CA ARG A 5 21.94 -7.59 3.22
C ARG A 5 20.48 -7.96 3.42
N PHE A 6 19.96 -7.61 4.60
CA PHE A 6 18.53 -7.50 4.83
C PHE A 6 18.10 -6.03 4.70
N ALA A 7 17.18 -5.74 3.77
CA ALA A 7 16.81 -4.36 3.42
C ALA A 7 15.31 -4.05 3.67
N PRO A 8 14.85 -3.91 4.93
CA PRO A 8 13.44 -3.60 5.21
C PRO A 8 13.13 -2.10 5.12
N THR A 9 11.98 -1.76 4.55
CA THR A 9 11.31 -0.48 4.84
C THR A 9 10.66 -0.56 6.22
N ALA A 10 11.21 0.12 7.22
CA ALA A 10 10.66 0.09 8.58
C ALA A 10 9.31 0.82 8.63
N SER A 11 8.22 0.05 8.63
CA SER A 11 6.83 0.54 8.67
C SER A 11 5.98 -0.21 9.70
N GLY A 12 6.64 -0.97 10.58
CA GLY A 12 6.05 -1.90 11.53
C GLY A 12 7.15 -2.75 12.15
N GLU A 13 6.78 -3.59 13.11
CA GLU A 13 7.68 -4.50 13.80
C GLU A 13 8.17 -5.65 12.89
N LEU A 14 9.20 -6.37 13.33
CA LEU A 14 9.71 -7.53 12.60
C LEU A 14 8.69 -8.67 12.64
N HIS A 15 8.19 -9.09 11.48
CA HIS A 15 7.31 -10.26 11.34
C HIS A 15 8.06 -11.48 10.80
N ILE A 16 7.45 -12.68 10.91
CA ILE A 16 8.09 -13.97 10.56
C ILE A 16 8.67 -14.03 9.14
N GLY A 17 7.96 -13.50 8.14
CA GLY A 17 8.46 -13.44 6.76
C GLY A 17 9.69 -12.54 6.57
N SER A 18 9.78 -11.45 7.35
CA SER A 18 10.96 -10.58 7.35
C SER A 18 12.14 -11.22 8.10
N LEU A 19 11.86 -11.92 9.21
CA LEU A 19 12.86 -12.72 9.92
C LEU A 19 13.46 -13.81 9.01
N TYR A 20 12.63 -14.53 8.27
CA TYR A 20 13.08 -15.55 7.32
C TYR A 20 14.05 -14.97 6.27
N ASN A 21 13.72 -13.81 5.69
CA ASN A 21 14.60 -13.14 4.75
C ASN A 21 15.94 -12.71 5.38
N ALA A 22 15.91 -12.17 6.61
CA ALA A 22 17.13 -11.80 7.34
C ALA A 22 17.99 -13.04 7.66
N LEU A 23 17.37 -14.12 8.12
CA LEU A 23 18.01 -15.40 8.46
C LEU A 23 18.75 -16.01 7.27
N LEU A 24 18.11 -16.07 6.09
CA LEU A 24 18.75 -16.61 4.89
C LEU A 24 19.98 -15.79 4.45
N ASN A 25 19.88 -14.46 4.48
CA ASN A 25 21.01 -13.59 4.15
C ASN A 25 22.16 -13.73 5.15
N TYR A 26 21.84 -13.87 6.44
CA TYR A 26 22.82 -14.09 7.51
C TYR A 26 23.53 -15.44 7.32
N ILE A 27 22.78 -16.54 7.20
CA ILE A 27 23.33 -17.88 7.02
C ILE A 27 24.25 -17.92 5.78
N PHE A 28 23.79 -17.40 4.64
CA PHE A 28 24.60 -17.38 3.42
C PHE A 28 25.91 -16.61 3.62
N ALA A 29 25.86 -15.43 4.22
CA ALA A 29 27.07 -14.65 4.49
C ALA A 29 28.05 -15.42 5.38
N LYS A 30 27.58 -15.98 6.50
CA LYS A 30 28.46 -16.67 7.45
C LYS A 30 29.03 -17.97 6.90
N GLN A 31 28.25 -18.75 6.13
CA GLN A 31 28.75 -19.93 5.41
C GLN A 31 29.86 -19.60 4.42
N GLN A 32 29.79 -18.42 3.79
CA GLN A 32 30.79 -17.95 2.84
C GLN A 32 31.91 -17.10 3.49
N LYS A 33 31.98 -17.05 4.83
CA LYS A 33 32.93 -16.22 5.59
C LYS A 33 32.88 -14.74 5.15
N GLY A 34 31.68 -14.28 4.85
CA GLY A 34 31.36 -12.93 4.39
C GLY A 34 30.68 -12.07 5.46
N GLN A 35 30.19 -10.92 5.02
CA GLN A 35 29.50 -9.94 5.87
C GLN A 35 27.99 -9.94 5.60
N PHE A 36 27.23 -9.76 6.67
CA PHE A 36 25.78 -9.54 6.66
C PHE A 36 25.49 -8.12 7.14
N LYS A 37 24.86 -7.31 6.28
CA LYS A 37 24.50 -5.93 6.59
C LYS A 37 22.99 -5.76 6.72
N ILE A 38 22.55 -4.72 7.43
CA ILE A 38 21.14 -4.31 7.45
C ILE A 38 21.02 -2.92 6.84
N ARG A 39 20.07 -2.74 5.93
CA ARG A 39 19.78 -1.46 5.28
C ARG A 39 18.32 -1.05 5.52
N PHE A 40 18.08 0.02 6.25
CA PHE A 40 16.73 0.55 6.41
C PHE A 40 16.39 1.48 5.24
N ASP A 41 15.40 1.06 4.46
CA ASP A 41 14.96 1.76 3.26
C ASP A 41 13.91 2.85 3.59
N GLY A 42 14.04 4.00 2.90
CA GLY A 42 13.10 5.13 2.98
C GLY A 42 13.46 6.22 4.01
N GLN A 43 12.74 7.34 3.93
CA GLN A 43 12.94 8.53 4.76
C GLN A 43 12.81 8.26 6.26
N LEU A 44 13.75 8.74 7.07
CA LEU A 44 13.65 8.60 8.53
C LEU A 44 12.70 9.65 9.11
N ASN A 45 11.81 9.21 9.99
CA ASN A 45 11.03 10.05 10.89
C ASN A 45 11.05 9.40 12.29
N PRO A 46 10.63 10.10 13.36
CA PRO A 46 10.72 9.57 14.72
C PRO A 46 10.00 8.22 14.91
N GLN A 47 8.89 7.99 14.21
CA GLN A 47 8.17 6.73 14.28
C GLN A 47 8.94 5.61 13.55
N ARG A 48 9.48 5.89 12.37
CA ARG A 48 10.31 4.94 11.62
C ARG A 48 11.58 4.56 12.37
N GLN A 49 12.22 5.52 13.04
CA GLN A 49 13.38 5.24 13.89
C GLN A 49 13.05 4.24 15.01
N LYS A 50 11.88 4.37 15.66
CA LYS A 50 11.42 3.39 16.65
C LYS A 50 11.27 1.99 16.06
N TRP A 51 10.68 1.88 14.87
CA TRP A 51 10.56 0.59 14.18
C TRP A 51 11.92 0.02 13.77
N CYS A 52 12.87 0.86 13.32
CA CYS A 52 14.23 0.40 13.05
C CYS A 52 14.88 -0.20 14.31
N SER A 53 14.80 0.48 15.45
CA SER A 53 15.34 0.01 16.72
C SER A 53 14.65 -1.28 17.19
N SER A 54 13.32 -1.36 17.07
CA SER A 54 12.56 -2.58 17.39
C SER A 54 12.99 -3.76 16.52
N ILE A 55 13.10 -3.57 15.20
CA ILE A 55 13.55 -4.61 14.27
C ILE A 55 14.95 -5.13 14.63
N LEU A 56 15.90 -4.23 14.93
CA LEU A 56 17.25 -4.63 15.35
C LEU A 56 17.21 -5.44 16.64
N MET A 57 16.45 -5.00 17.63
CA MET A 57 16.32 -5.70 18.92
C MET A 57 15.68 -7.08 18.75
N SER A 58 14.64 -7.23 17.92
CA SER A 58 14.03 -8.55 17.66
C SER A 58 14.98 -9.47 16.89
N LEU A 59 15.79 -8.96 15.95
CA LEU A 59 16.83 -9.75 15.28
C LEU A 59 17.93 -10.21 16.24
N GLU A 60 18.36 -9.33 17.16
CA GLU A 60 19.34 -9.67 18.20
C GLU A 60 18.83 -10.76 19.13
N LYS A 61 17.53 -10.75 19.50
CA LYS A 61 16.90 -11.85 20.24
C LYS A 61 16.97 -13.19 19.49
N CYS A 62 16.99 -13.16 18.16
CA CYS A 62 17.22 -14.33 17.31
C CYS A 62 18.70 -14.66 17.07
N GLY A 63 19.62 -13.95 17.73
CA GLY A 63 21.08 -14.07 17.54
C GLY A 63 21.61 -13.46 16.24
N ILE A 64 20.76 -12.81 15.45
CA ILE A 64 21.12 -12.23 14.14
C ILE A 64 21.63 -10.81 14.36
N VAL A 65 22.95 -10.64 14.32
CA VAL A 65 23.62 -9.35 14.45
C VAL A 65 24.27 -8.95 13.12
N ALA A 66 24.02 -7.71 12.68
CA ALA A 66 24.62 -7.18 11.47
C ALA A 66 26.07 -6.71 11.70
N ASP A 67 26.91 -6.91 10.69
CA ASP A 67 28.26 -6.36 10.65
C ASP A 67 28.23 -4.83 10.42
N GLU A 68 27.18 -4.31 9.79
CA GLU A 68 26.95 -2.88 9.55
C GLU A 68 25.44 -2.60 9.41
N VAL A 69 24.99 -1.46 9.93
CA VAL A 69 23.63 -0.94 9.77
C VAL A 69 23.69 0.38 9.01
N TYR A 70 22.88 0.50 7.96
CA TYR A 70 22.83 1.66 7.08
C TYR A 70 21.41 2.20 6.98
N TYR A 71 21.26 3.52 7.01
CA TYR A 71 19.97 4.20 6.90
C TYR A 71 19.90 4.99 5.60
N SER A 72 19.20 4.45 4.60
CA SER A 72 19.09 5.09 3.28
C SER A 72 18.57 6.53 3.36
N GLY A 73 17.65 6.82 4.29
CA GLY A 73 17.13 8.18 4.52
C GLY A 73 18.16 9.22 5.00
N GLU A 74 19.34 8.82 5.48
CA GLU A 74 20.42 9.74 5.86
C GLU A 74 21.25 10.20 4.64
N HIS A 75 21.18 9.47 3.53
CA HIS A 75 21.97 9.70 2.31
C HIS A 75 21.18 10.40 1.19
N THR A 76 20.08 11.07 1.54
CA THR A 76 19.19 11.73 0.57
C THR A 76 19.93 12.71 -0.34
N GLY A 77 20.84 13.53 0.21
CA GLY A 77 21.65 14.46 -0.58
C GLY A 77 22.51 13.76 -1.65
N GLU A 78 23.12 12.64 -1.29
CA GLU A 78 23.93 11.81 -2.20
C GLU A 78 23.06 11.18 -3.28
N HIS A 79 21.88 10.65 -2.92
CA HIS A 79 20.91 10.12 -3.89
C HIS A 79 20.47 11.18 -4.89
N HIS A 80 20.21 12.41 -4.44
CA HIS A 80 19.81 13.52 -5.33
C HIS A 80 20.94 13.89 -6.29
N ALA A 81 22.17 13.99 -5.79
CA ALA A 81 23.33 14.31 -6.61
C ALA A 81 23.59 13.22 -7.66
N ALA A 82 23.56 11.95 -7.24
CA ALA A 82 23.74 10.80 -8.13
C ALA A 82 22.63 10.72 -9.18
N PHE A 83 21.37 10.94 -8.80
CA PHE A 83 20.25 10.91 -9.74
C PHE A 83 20.35 12.04 -10.78
N LYS A 84 20.70 13.26 -10.36
CA LYS A 84 20.93 14.38 -11.29
C LYS A 84 22.07 14.11 -12.26
N GLN A 85 23.16 13.51 -11.78
CA GLN A 85 24.27 13.11 -12.63
C GLN A 85 23.86 12.02 -13.62
N LEU A 86 23.10 11.01 -13.17
CA LEU A 86 22.55 9.96 -14.02
C LEU A 86 21.68 10.53 -15.15
N MET A 87 20.78 11.47 -14.83
CA MET A 87 19.92 12.10 -15.84
C MET A 87 20.70 12.96 -16.83
N LYS A 88 21.81 13.57 -16.39
CA LYS A 88 22.69 14.34 -17.28
C LYS A 88 23.47 13.43 -18.24
N ASP A 89 23.93 12.29 -17.76
CA ASP A 89 24.74 11.35 -18.55
C ASP A 89 23.91 10.55 -19.56
N TYR A 90 22.61 10.40 -19.31
CA TYR A 90 21.68 9.59 -20.11
C TYR A 90 20.35 10.31 -20.34
N GLU A 91 20.40 11.58 -20.72
CA GLU A 91 19.22 12.48 -20.85
C GLU A 91 18.12 11.87 -21.74
N GLU A 92 18.51 11.20 -22.83
CA GLU A 92 17.59 10.58 -23.79
C GLU A 92 16.77 9.42 -23.20
N ARG A 93 17.25 8.83 -22.09
CA ARG A 93 16.59 7.71 -21.38
C ARG A 93 15.54 8.19 -20.39
N PHE A 94 15.49 9.47 -20.06
CA PHE A 94 14.55 9.99 -19.06
C PHE A 94 13.54 10.95 -19.68
N TYR A 95 12.38 11.06 -19.02
CA TYR A 95 11.38 12.07 -19.35
C TYR A 95 10.52 12.39 -18.13
N LEU A 96 9.96 13.60 -18.12
CA LEU A 96 9.01 14.07 -17.11
C LEU A 96 7.63 13.47 -17.35
N CYS A 97 6.97 13.09 -16.27
CA CYS A 97 5.61 12.56 -16.29
C CYS A 97 4.72 13.35 -15.35
N ALA A 98 3.87 14.21 -15.93
CA ALA A 98 2.82 14.91 -15.20
C ALA A 98 1.59 14.02 -14.90
N CYS A 99 1.54 12.78 -15.44
CA CYS A 99 0.40 11.90 -15.19
C CYS A 99 0.26 11.54 -13.72
N THR A 100 -0.98 11.58 -13.25
CA THR A 100 -1.38 11.02 -11.97
C THR A 100 -1.83 9.57 -12.12
N PRO A 101 -1.79 8.76 -11.04
CA PRO A 101 -2.35 7.40 -11.08
C PRO A 101 -3.80 7.37 -11.59
N SER A 102 -4.61 8.34 -11.18
CA SER A 102 -6.00 8.51 -11.61
C SER A 102 -6.12 8.76 -13.11
N SER A 103 -5.28 9.66 -13.65
CA SER A 103 -5.29 9.95 -15.10
C SER A 103 -4.91 8.75 -15.96
N VAL A 104 -3.95 7.93 -15.50
CA VAL A 104 -3.54 6.70 -16.20
C VAL A 104 -4.65 5.66 -16.11
N ALA A 105 -5.24 5.48 -14.93
CA ALA A 105 -6.35 4.55 -14.72
C ALA A 105 -7.56 4.92 -15.60
N GLU A 106 -7.88 6.20 -15.73
CA GLU A 106 -8.97 6.70 -16.56
C GLU A 106 -8.72 6.42 -18.05
N ARG A 107 -7.52 6.68 -18.56
CA ARG A 107 -7.16 6.35 -19.95
C ARG A 107 -7.19 4.84 -20.22
N ASN A 108 -6.75 4.03 -19.25
CA ASN A 108 -6.85 2.57 -19.34
C ASN A 108 -8.30 2.07 -19.33
N LEU A 109 -9.24 2.80 -18.71
CA LEU A 109 -10.65 2.42 -18.59
C LEU A 109 -11.49 2.84 -19.79
N PHE A 110 -11.32 4.09 -20.24
CA PHE A 110 -12.22 4.70 -21.23
C PHE A 110 -11.59 4.84 -22.62
N GLY A 111 -10.31 4.49 -22.76
CA GLY A 111 -9.55 4.70 -23.98
C GLY A 111 -9.13 6.16 -24.19
N PHE A 112 -8.25 6.36 -25.16
CA PHE A 112 -7.78 7.68 -25.57
C PHE A 112 -8.82 8.39 -26.45
N SER A 113 -9.21 9.60 -26.10
CA SER A 113 -9.91 10.53 -26.98
C SER A 113 -9.40 11.97 -26.77
N PRO A 114 -9.37 12.83 -27.79
CA PRO A 114 -8.98 14.24 -27.64
C PRO A 114 -9.83 15.01 -26.62
N GLU A 115 -11.09 14.60 -26.47
CA GLU A 115 -12.03 15.14 -25.47
C GLU A 115 -11.65 14.69 -24.06
N ASN A 116 -11.23 13.43 -23.87
CA ASN A 116 -10.73 12.93 -22.59
C ASN A 116 -9.41 13.62 -22.20
N GLU A 117 -8.52 13.90 -23.16
CA GLU A 117 -7.26 14.60 -22.94
C GLU A 117 -7.47 16.04 -22.44
N ALA A 118 -8.33 16.83 -23.09
CA ALA A 118 -8.68 18.18 -22.64
C ALA A 118 -9.28 18.20 -21.22
N ASN A 119 -10.14 17.22 -20.90
CA ASN A 119 -10.73 17.07 -19.57
C ASN A 119 -9.73 16.60 -18.48
N LEU A 120 -8.60 16.00 -18.87
CA LEU A 120 -7.51 15.59 -17.97
C LEU A 120 -6.54 16.74 -17.70
N VAL A 121 -6.27 17.59 -18.70
CA VAL A 121 -5.36 18.75 -18.61
C VAL A 121 -5.97 19.91 -17.81
N VAL A 122 -7.30 20.05 -17.80
CA VAL A 122 -8.01 21.20 -17.20
C VAL A 122 -8.51 20.92 -15.77
N ARG A 123 -8.05 19.87 -15.07
CA ARG A 123 -8.57 19.56 -13.72
C ARG A 123 -8.01 20.49 -12.64
N PRO A 124 -8.84 21.30 -11.96
CA PRO A 124 -8.48 21.90 -10.69
C PRO A 124 -8.69 20.82 -9.61
N GLU A 125 -7.59 20.27 -9.08
CA GLU A 125 -7.55 19.27 -8.02
C GLU A 125 -8.22 17.91 -8.34
N LYS A 126 -7.73 16.86 -7.67
CA LYS A 126 -7.53 15.52 -8.24
C LYS A 126 -8.72 14.55 -8.09
N TYR A 127 -9.78 14.97 -7.39
CA TYR A 127 -11.03 14.23 -7.17
C TYR A 127 -12.12 15.26 -6.82
N PRO A 128 -13.42 15.02 -7.13
CA PRO A 128 -14.46 15.79 -6.46
C PRO A 128 -14.32 15.53 -4.95
N PRO A 129 -14.26 16.58 -4.11
CA PRO A 129 -14.25 16.40 -2.66
C PRO A 129 -15.46 15.59 -2.21
N PRO A 130 -15.38 14.92 -1.04
CA PRO A 130 -16.50 14.16 -0.51
C PRO A 130 -17.76 15.02 -0.44
N CYS A 131 -18.93 14.40 -0.72
CA CYS A 131 -20.23 15.00 -0.45
C CYS A 131 -20.25 15.46 1.01
N ARG A 132 -20.47 16.76 1.25
CA ARG A 132 -20.57 17.32 2.59
C ARG A 132 -22.02 17.28 3.04
N ILE A 133 -22.36 16.33 3.90
CA ILE A 133 -23.69 16.27 4.53
C ILE A 133 -23.75 17.41 5.56
N GLN A 134 -24.66 18.35 5.36
CA GLN A 134 -24.87 19.47 6.28
C GLN A 134 -25.87 19.10 7.37
N GLN A 135 -26.91 18.36 7.02
CA GLN A 135 -28.02 18.09 7.93
C GLN A 135 -28.76 16.82 7.54
N ILE A 136 -29.28 16.11 8.54
CA ILE A 136 -30.24 15.03 8.36
C ILE A 136 -31.50 15.42 9.12
N ILE A 137 -32.64 15.42 8.44
CA ILE A 137 -33.94 15.75 9.01
C ILE A 137 -34.82 14.50 8.91
N LEU A 138 -35.41 14.09 10.04
CA LEU A 138 -36.35 12.97 10.10
C LEU A 138 -37.74 13.51 10.42
N ARG A 139 -38.76 12.99 9.75
CA ARG A 139 -40.16 13.34 9.99
C ARG A 139 -41.02 12.11 10.24
N ASP A 140 -42.04 12.29 11.07
CA ASP A 140 -43.08 11.30 11.32
C ASP A 140 -44.11 11.22 10.16
N ALA A 141 -45.13 10.38 10.30
CA ALA A 141 -46.19 10.20 9.31
C ALA A 141 -47.08 11.43 9.11
N GLU A 142 -47.08 12.37 10.05
CA GLU A 142 -47.86 13.62 10.01
C GLU A 142 -47.03 14.79 9.46
N GLY A 143 -45.75 14.54 9.14
CA GLY A 143 -44.80 15.53 8.63
C GLY A 143 -44.09 16.34 9.72
N GLY A 144 -44.31 16.00 10.99
CA GLY A 144 -43.64 16.60 12.13
C GLY A 144 -42.15 16.23 12.17
N ILE A 145 -41.26 17.22 12.36
CA ILE A 145 -39.83 16.98 12.54
C ILE A 145 -39.59 16.32 13.89
N VAL A 146 -39.03 15.11 13.87
CA VAL A 146 -38.63 14.33 15.05
C VAL A 146 -37.13 14.40 15.33
N TYR A 147 -36.33 14.79 14.33
CA TYR A 147 -34.90 15.08 14.44
C TYR A 147 -34.46 16.06 13.33
N GLY A 148 -33.55 16.97 13.65
CA GLY A 148 -32.89 17.84 12.66
C GLY A 148 -33.14 19.35 12.81
N ASP A 149 -34.17 19.81 13.53
CA ASP A 149 -34.48 21.24 13.73
C ASP A 149 -34.81 21.49 15.20
N ASP A 150 -34.05 22.36 15.90
CA ASP A 150 -34.13 22.66 17.35
C ASP A 150 -34.58 21.45 18.22
N VAL A 151 -33.74 20.41 18.21
CA VAL A 151 -33.93 19.03 18.69
C VAL A 151 -35.01 18.82 19.78
N LYS A 152 -36.13 18.17 19.41
CA LYS A 152 -37.30 17.87 20.27
C LYS A 152 -37.20 16.57 21.10
N VAL A 153 -36.26 15.69 20.78
CA VAL A 153 -36.11 14.35 21.39
C VAL A 153 -34.64 14.17 21.79
N GLU A 154 -34.38 13.56 22.94
CA GLU A 154 -33.01 13.28 23.38
C GLU A 154 -32.37 12.18 22.49
N VAL A 155 -31.26 12.51 21.83
CA VAL A 155 -30.60 11.67 20.82
C VAL A 155 -29.13 11.43 21.18
N LYS A 156 -28.67 10.20 20.96
CA LYS A 156 -27.25 9.84 20.98
C LYS A 156 -26.78 9.60 19.54
N LEU A 157 -25.74 10.33 19.14
CA LEU A 157 -25.11 10.19 17.83
C LEU A 157 -23.80 9.41 17.98
N CYS A 158 -23.64 8.37 17.18
CA CYS A 158 -22.38 7.65 17.03
C CYS A 158 -22.02 7.57 15.54
N ALA A 159 -20.78 7.91 15.20
CA ALA A 159 -20.22 7.60 13.89
C ALA A 159 -19.25 6.42 14.06
N LEU A 160 -19.43 5.36 13.28
CA LEU A 160 -18.51 4.23 13.28
C LEU A 160 -17.51 4.41 12.13
N MET A 161 -16.26 4.64 12.49
CA MET A 161 -15.10 4.71 11.60
C MET A 161 -13.97 3.90 12.24
N SER A 162 -13.28 3.06 11.47
CA SER A 162 -12.43 2.00 12.02
C SER A 162 -10.91 2.19 11.85
N ASP A 163 -10.42 3.43 11.67
CA ASP A 163 -9.00 3.81 11.89
C ASP A 163 -8.94 5.13 12.73
N PRO A 164 -7.83 5.41 13.44
CA PRO A 164 -7.50 6.70 14.09
C PRO A 164 -6.61 7.79 13.36
N GLN A 165 -6.28 7.75 12.04
CA GLN A 165 -5.38 8.75 11.34
C GLN A 165 -5.88 9.36 9.96
N HIS A 166 -6.16 10.69 9.73
CA HIS A 166 -7.12 11.38 8.70
C HIS A 166 -8.67 11.76 8.92
N PRO A 167 -9.10 12.81 9.66
CA PRO A 167 -10.52 13.14 9.95
C PRO A 167 -11.33 13.77 8.79
N ILE A 168 -12.63 13.46 8.69
CA ILE A 168 -13.69 14.19 7.94
C ILE A 168 -14.07 15.44 8.73
N GLU A 169 -14.00 16.60 8.09
CA GLU A 169 -14.39 17.89 8.66
C GLU A 169 -15.90 18.16 8.53
N ASN A 170 -16.48 18.79 9.56
CA ASN A 170 -17.78 19.50 9.62
C ASN A 170 -19.04 18.70 9.94
N ILE A 171 -19.05 18.01 11.08
CA ILE A 171 -20.28 17.79 11.86
C ILE A 171 -20.03 18.42 13.23
N GLU A 172 -20.87 19.38 13.64
CA GLU A 172 -20.79 20.08 14.93
C GLU A 172 -21.20 19.17 16.10
N SER A 173 -20.37 18.17 16.36
CA SER A 173 -20.10 17.56 17.65
C SER A 173 -18.81 16.77 17.47
N SER A 174 -17.93 16.81 18.47
CA SER A 174 -16.55 16.31 18.45
C SER A 174 -16.37 15.03 17.62
N SER A 175 -15.93 15.19 16.37
CA SER A 175 -15.73 14.11 15.42
C SER A 175 -14.25 14.02 15.07
N THR A 176 -13.70 12.83 15.27
CA THR A 176 -12.38 12.39 14.79
C THR A 176 -12.66 11.14 13.98
N SER A 177 -12.05 11.02 12.81
CA SER A 177 -12.73 10.33 11.71
C SER A 177 -11.71 9.51 10.93
N PHE A 178 -11.62 8.18 10.98
CA PHE A 178 -10.65 7.49 10.09
C PHE A 178 -10.98 6.08 9.59
N TRP A 179 -10.37 5.73 8.46
CA TRP A 179 -10.60 4.67 7.46
C TRP A 179 -10.28 3.21 7.82
N ASP A 180 -11.21 2.24 7.76
CA ASP A 180 -10.81 0.80 7.74
C ASP A 180 -11.38 -0.07 6.60
N PRO A 181 -10.54 -0.94 6.02
CA PRO A 181 -10.86 -1.81 4.89
C PRO A 181 -11.67 -3.06 5.28
N TYR A 182 -12.90 -3.20 4.76
CA TYR A 182 -13.55 -4.52 4.69
C TYR A 182 -13.12 -5.30 3.43
N PRO A 183 -12.56 -6.52 3.55
CA PRO A 183 -12.28 -7.37 2.41
C PRO A 183 -13.55 -8.11 1.99
N ARG A 184 -14.18 -7.72 0.86
CA ARG A 184 -15.12 -8.60 0.15
C ARG A 184 -14.41 -9.32 -0.98
N GLY A 185 -13.76 -10.45 -0.67
CA GLY A 185 -13.47 -11.61 -1.55
C GLY A 185 -13.04 -11.43 -3.01
N THR A 186 -12.74 -10.22 -3.48
CA THR A 186 -12.56 -9.88 -4.90
C THR A 186 -11.58 -8.72 -5.13
N GLY A 187 -10.77 -8.35 -4.11
CA GLY A 187 -9.74 -7.32 -4.25
C GLY A 187 -10.28 -5.88 -4.33
N LYS A 188 -11.48 -5.63 -3.79
CA LYS A 188 -12.03 -4.28 -3.60
C LYS A 188 -12.15 -4.00 -2.10
N THR A 189 -11.45 -2.99 -1.60
CA THR A 189 -11.71 -2.39 -0.29
C THR A 189 -12.71 -1.26 -0.47
N HIS A 190 -13.87 -1.38 0.17
CA HIS A 190 -14.89 -0.34 0.23
C HIS A 190 -14.92 0.24 1.63
N ILE A 191 -14.93 1.56 1.74
CA ILE A 191 -15.15 2.26 3.01
C ILE A 191 -16.51 2.95 2.90
N ASN A 192 -17.43 2.56 3.77
CA ASN A 192 -18.78 3.08 3.79
C ASN A 192 -19.02 3.75 5.15
N PRO A 193 -18.91 5.07 5.26
CA PRO A 193 -19.16 5.75 6.52
C PRO A 193 -20.59 5.48 6.98
N GLU A 194 -20.74 5.20 8.28
CA GLU A 194 -22.03 4.92 8.89
C GLU A 194 -22.36 5.95 9.97
N ILE A 195 -23.43 6.71 9.77
CA ILE A 195 -24.00 7.61 10.78
C ILE A 195 -25.09 6.85 11.51
N PHE A 196 -24.95 6.71 12.82
CA PHE A 196 -25.92 6.06 13.68
C PHE A 196 -26.57 7.08 14.63
N ILE A 197 -27.90 7.11 14.62
CA ILE A 197 -28.74 7.99 15.42
C ILE A 197 -29.59 7.11 16.33
N GLU A 198 -29.38 7.17 17.64
CA GLU A 198 -30.17 6.43 18.64
C GLU A 198 -31.05 7.40 19.44
N PHE A 199 -32.31 7.02 19.64
CA PHE A 199 -33.29 7.78 20.38
C PHE A 199 -33.49 7.16 21.76
N LYS A 200 -33.73 8.00 22.77
CA LYS A 200 -34.03 7.53 24.14
C LYS A 200 -35.30 6.68 24.20
N GLU A 201 -36.30 7.09 23.44
CA GLU A 201 -37.62 6.45 23.30
C GLU A 201 -37.86 6.08 21.83
N GLU A 202 -38.76 5.12 21.57
CA GLU A 202 -39.13 4.78 20.19
C GLU A 202 -39.88 5.93 19.54
N ILE A 203 -39.51 6.25 18.30
CA ILE A 203 -40.14 7.28 17.48
C ILE A 203 -40.68 6.68 16.19
N THR A 204 -41.61 7.37 15.55
CA THR A 204 -42.09 7.02 14.21
C THR A 204 -41.33 7.82 13.16
N VAL A 205 -40.74 7.14 12.18
CA VAL A 205 -40.08 7.78 11.03
C VAL A 205 -40.79 7.36 9.75
N ALA A 206 -41.20 8.34 8.94
CA ALA A 206 -41.88 8.14 7.66
C ALA A 206 -41.19 8.91 6.50
N GLN A 207 -40.38 9.92 6.82
CA GLN A 207 -39.59 10.64 5.83
C GLN A 207 -38.21 10.97 6.38
N ILE A 208 -37.23 10.94 5.47
CA ILE A 208 -35.83 11.24 5.72
C ILE A 208 -35.38 12.25 4.66
N GLU A 209 -34.84 13.36 5.10
CA GLU A 209 -34.27 14.40 4.23
C GLU A 209 -32.78 14.56 4.56
N ILE A 210 -31.94 14.44 3.53
CA ILE A 210 -30.48 14.59 3.65
C ILE A 210 -30.08 15.86 2.91
N VAL A 211 -29.69 16.90 3.65
CA VAL A 211 -29.21 18.17 3.10
C VAL A 211 -27.70 18.06 2.91
N TRP A 212 -27.23 18.37 1.71
CA TRP A 212 -25.83 18.26 1.35
C TRP A 212 -25.34 19.48 0.56
N HIS A 213 -24.02 19.61 0.50
CA HIS A 213 -23.30 20.69 -0.14
C HIS A 213 -22.18 20.16 -1.05
N ASP A 214 -21.82 20.97 -2.05
CA ASP A 214 -20.81 20.70 -3.10
C ASP A 214 -21.19 19.58 -4.08
N TYR A 215 -21.39 18.34 -3.62
CA TYR A 215 -21.63 17.16 -4.46
C TYR A 215 -22.77 16.29 -3.92
N PRO A 216 -23.61 15.67 -4.79
CA PRO A 216 -24.74 14.85 -4.36
C PRO A 216 -24.29 13.53 -3.70
N VAL A 217 -25.15 12.98 -2.85
CA VAL A 217 -24.97 11.63 -2.32
C VAL A 217 -25.11 10.60 -3.45
N LEU A 218 -24.03 9.88 -3.76
CA LEU A 218 -23.94 9.00 -4.94
C LEU A 218 -24.57 7.63 -4.73
N GLY A 219 -24.63 7.16 -3.49
CA GLY A 219 -25.28 5.91 -3.15
C GLY A 219 -25.22 5.63 -1.66
N GLY A 220 -25.95 4.62 -1.22
CA GLY A 220 -26.00 4.23 0.18
C GLY A 220 -27.17 3.32 0.52
N ASP A 221 -27.19 2.88 1.79
CA ASP A 221 -28.24 2.12 2.43
C ASP A 221 -28.71 2.87 3.69
N ILE A 222 -30.01 2.93 3.91
CA ILE A 222 -30.62 3.47 5.13
C ILE A 222 -31.29 2.33 5.87
N ARG A 223 -30.92 2.15 7.14
CA ARG A 223 -31.41 1.07 7.98
C ARG A 223 -32.11 1.62 9.20
N LEU A 224 -33.23 1.01 9.59
CA LEU A 224 -33.96 1.32 10.82
C LEU A 224 -33.95 0.10 11.74
N LEU A 225 -33.81 0.34 13.04
CA LEU A 225 -33.88 -0.69 14.06
C LEU A 225 -35.33 -0.90 14.49
N HIS A 226 -35.88 -2.09 14.28
CA HIS A 226 -37.23 -2.45 14.72
C HIS A 226 -37.20 -3.85 15.34
N ASN A 227 -37.80 -4.05 16.51
CA ASN A 227 -37.76 -5.33 17.25
C ASN A 227 -36.33 -5.92 17.39
N ASN A 228 -35.36 -5.10 17.78
CA ASN A 228 -33.92 -5.45 17.87
C ASN A 228 -33.30 -5.99 16.57
N THR A 229 -33.93 -5.80 15.42
CA THR A 229 -33.44 -6.23 14.12
C THR A 229 -33.27 -5.03 13.19
N TRP A 230 -32.16 -4.99 12.47
CA TRP A 230 -31.90 -3.95 11.47
C TRP A 230 -32.60 -4.27 10.16
N HIS A 231 -33.43 -3.35 9.70
CA HIS A 231 -34.12 -3.45 8.42
C HIS A 231 -33.59 -2.38 7.46
N ASN A 232 -33.12 -2.80 6.29
CA ASN A 232 -32.80 -1.86 5.21
C ASN A 232 -34.11 -1.36 4.59
N VAL A 233 -34.38 -0.07 4.75
CA VAL A 233 -35.61 0.57 4.28
C VAL A 233 -35.42 1.31 2.96
N TYR A 234 -34.18 1.63 2.59
CA TYR A 234 -33.89 2.33 1.35
C TYR A 234 -32.45 2.12 0.91
N SER A 235 -32.25 1.65 -0.32
CA SER A 235 -30.94 1.61 -0.98
C SER A 235 -31.00 2.44 -2.25
N PHE A 236 -29.96 3.24 -2.49
CA PHE A 236 -29.88 4.05 -3.70
C PHE A 236 -28.49 4.02 -4.31
N ARG A 237 -28.45 4.15 -5.64
CA ARG A 237 -27.22 4.19 -6.42
C ARG A 237 -27.45 5.07 -7.65
N LYS A 238 -26.84 6.26 -7.67
CA LYS A 238 -26.88 7.18 -8.82
C LYS A 238 -25.81 6.73 -9.83
N THR A 239 -26.16 6.56 -11.10
CA THR A 239 -25.25 6.04 -12.15
C THR A 239 -24.24 7.10 -12.60
N PRO A 240 -23.09 6.71 -13.19
CA PRO A 240 -22.08 7.64 -13.71
C PRO A 240 -22.58 8.58 -14.81
N GLN A 241 -23.69 8.27 -15.49
CA GLN A 241 -24.32 9.17 -16.47
C GLN A 241 -24.71 10.52 -15.88
N TYR A 242 -24.98 10.58 -14.57
CA TYR A 242 -25.26 11.83 -13.86
C TYR A 242 -24.06 12.81 -13.87
N PHE A 243 -22.83 12.29 -13.96
CA PHE A 243 -21.60 13.10 -14.10
C PHE A 243 -21.42 13.68 -15.50
N VAL A 244 -21.99 13.04 -16.52
CA VAL A 244 -21.93 13.51 -17.92
C VAL A 244 -22.92 14.66 -18.15
N GLU A 245 -24.04 14.67 -17.42
CA GLU A 245 -25.04 15.74 -17.48
C GLU A 245 -24.69 16.96 -16.62
N MET A 246 -23.89 16.79 -15.55
CA MET A 246 -23.28 17.90 -14.82
C MET A 246 -22.09 18.47 -15.62
N ARG A 247 -22.40 19.20 -16.69
CA ARG A 247 -21.42 20.07 -17.36
C ARG A 247 -20.80 21.02 -16.34
N PRO A 248 -19.55 21.49 -16.53
CA PRO A 248 -18.87 22.48 -15.67
C PRO A 248 -19.62 23.83 -15.52
N SER A 249 -20.78 23.97 -16.15
CA SER A 249 -21.67 25.12 -16.10
C SER A 249 -22.87 24.95 -15.15
N VAL A 250 -22.98 23.88 -14.36
CA VAL A 250 -24.00 23.83 -13.29
C VAL A 250 -23.47 24.65 -12.11
N PRO A 251 -24.00 25.87 -11.87
CA PRO A 251 -23.49 26.71 -10.80
C PRO A 251 -23.69 26.01 -9.46
N TYR A 252 -22.68 26.12 -8.60
CA TYR A 252 -22.73 25.94 -7.15
C TYR A 252 -24.13 26.25 -6.58
N ARG A 253 -24.82 25.24 -6.04
CA ARG A 253 -26.13 25.41 -5.39
C ARG A 253 -25.98 25.13 -3.89
N PRO A 254 -25.94 26.15 -3.04
CA PRO A 254 -26.06 25.98 -1.59
C PRO A 254 -27.38 25.26 -1.26
N GLY A 255 -27.33 24.24 -0.40
CA GLY A 255 -28.52 23.64 0.24
C GLY A 255 -29.39 22.75 -0.65
N THR A 256 -28.80 21.76 -1.33
CA THR A 256 -29.59 20.75 -2.06
C THR A 256 -29.94 19.60 -1.11
N SER A 257 -31.18 19.08 -1.17
CA SER A 257 -31.61 17.95 -0.34
C SER A 257 -32.12 16.76 -1.17
N ASP A 258 -31.82 15.55 -0.68
CA ASP A 258 -32.43 14.30 -1.14
C ASP A 258 -33.53 13.92 -0.12
N VAL A 259 -34.79 13.87 -0.57
CA VAL A 259 -35.95 13.50 0.25
C VAL A 259 -36.38 12.07 -0.05
N ILE A 260 -36.45 11.25 0.99
CA ILE A 260 -36.74 9.82 0.93
C ILE A 260 -37.98 9.56 1.76
N ASN A 261 -39.05 9.11 1.11
CA ASN A 261 -40.29 8.71 1.78
C ASN A 261 -40.27 7.20 1.99
N ILE A 262 -40.58 6.76 3.20
CA ILE A 262 -40.66 5.35 3.59
C ILE A 262 -42.02 5.08 4.23
N ALA A 263 -42.42 3.80 4.32
CA ALA A 263 -43.55 3.44 5.16
C ALA A 263 -43.25 3.85 6.62
N PRO A 264 -44.23 4.33 7.40
CA PRO A 264 -43.99 4.68 8.80
C PRO A 264 -43.45 3.48 9.60
N VAL A 265 -42.28 3.64 10.20
CA VAL A 265 -41.63 2.60 11.03
C VAL A 265 -41.39 3.16 12.44
N TYR A 266 -41.79 2.38 13.44
CA TYR A 266 -41.39 2.62 14.84
C TYR A 266 -39.97 2.13 15.04
N THR A 267 -39.09 3.04 15.47
CA THR A 267 -37.68 2.75 15.61
C THR A 267 -37.05 3.47 16.78
N LYS A 268 -36.08 2.81 17.41
CA LYS A 268 -35.20 3.40 18.41
C LYS A 268 -33.86 3.85 17.82
N ALA A 269 -33.55 3.48 16.57
CA ALA A 269 -32.32 3.92 15.93
C ALA A 269 -32.36 3.90 14.40
N VAL A 270 -31.68 4.87 13.79
CA VAL A 270 -31.48 4.97 12.33
C VAL A 270 -29.99 4.87 12.02
N ALA A 271 -29.62 4.11 10.99
CA ALA A 271 -28.26 4.04 10.47
C ALA A 271 -28.21 4.42 8.98
N PHE A 272 -27.32 5.33 8.63
CA PHE A 272 -27.07 5.76 7.25
C PHE A 272 -25.70 5.26 6.81
N ARG A 273 -25.67 4.41 5.80
CA ARG A 273 -24.44 3.94 5.18
C ARG A 273 -24.30 4.54 3.80
N PHE A 274 -23.25 5.30 3.53
CA PHE A 274 -23.04 5.86 2.19
C PHE A 274 -22.08 4.97 1.38
N SER A 275 -22.34 4.81 0.09
CA SER A 275 -21.51 4.00 -0.82
C SER A 275 -20.87 4.86 -1.92
N HIS A 276 -19.64 4.47 -2.30
CA HIS A 276 -18.82 4.92 -3.44
C HIS A 276 -17.90 6.15 -3.27
N PHE A 277 -16.70 5.91 -2.70
CA PHE A 277 -15.46 6.36 -3.35
C PHE A 277 -14.84 5.15 -4.05
N ALA A 278 -15.08 4.99 -5.35
CA ALA A 278 -14.43 3.93 -6.12
C ALA A 278 -14.16 4.41 -7.55
N LEU A 279 -12.88 4.69 -7.84
CA LEU A 279 -12.37 4.37 -9.16
C LEU A 279 -12.29 2.83 -9.22
N PRO A 280 -12.87 2.17 -10.24
CA PRO A 280 -12.65 0.75 -10.43
C PRO A 280 -11.16 0.54 -10.74
N LEU A 281 -10.39 0.11 -9.75
CA LEU A 281 -9.05 -0.46 -9.99
C LEU A 281 -9.25 -1.76 -10.79
N MET A 282 -9.12 -1.64 -12.10
CA MET A 282 -8.93 -2.80 -12.97
C MET A 282 -7.64 -3.52 -12.59
N LYS A 283 -7.61 -4.84 -12.82
CA LYS A 283 -6.47 -5.75 -12.60
C LYS A 283 -5.20 -5.39 -13.38
N SER A 284 -5.18 -4.36 -14.24
CA SER A 284 -4.00 -3.94 -14.99
C SER A 284 -3.85 -2.43 -15.10
N TYR A 285 -3.47 -1.79 -13.98
CA TYR A 285 -2.79 -0.49 -14.05
C TYR A 285 -1.48 -0.67 -14.80
N HIS A 286 -1.37 -0.08 -15.99
CA HIS A 286 -0.12 0.02 -16.75
C HIS A 286 0.04 1.46 -17.22
N TYR A 287 1.26 1.97 -17.17
CA TYR A 287 1.55 3.28 -17.73
C TYR A 287 1.50 3.17 -19.26
N ASP A 288 0.80 4.11 -19.90
CA ASP A 288 0.44 4.08 -21.32
C ASP A 288 1.36 4.92 -22.20
N HIS A 289 2.56 5.26 -21.70
CA HIS A 289 3.57 6.07 -22.39
C HIS A 289 3.12 7.49 -22.78
N HIS A 290 2.01 8.00 -22.21
CA HIS A 290 1.43 9.28 -22.60
C HIS A 290 2.43 10.47 -22.62
N CYS A 291 3.35 10.55 -21.66
CA CYS A 291 4.34 11.64 -21.61
C CYS A 291 5.68 11.33 -22.29
N ARG A 292 5.85 10.12 -22.87
CA ARG A 292 7.15 9.62 -23.35
C ARG A 292 7.72 10.48 -24.48
N ASP A 293 6.86 10.86 -25.42
CA ASP A 293 7.25 11.53 -26.68
C ASP A 293 6.78 12.98 -26.76
N LEU A 294 6.24 13.52 -25.66
CA LEU A 294 5.85 14.93 -25.59
C LEU A 294 7.10 15.83 -25.58
N PRO A 295 7.08 16.96 -26.30
CA PRO A 295 8.13 17.97 -26.22
C PRO A 295 8.25 18.48 -24.78
N GLN A 296 9.43 18.35 -24.20
CA GLN A 296 9.69 18.70 -22.80
C GLN A 296 11.14 19.13 -22.61
N ILE A 297 11.36 19.99 -21.62
CA ILE A 297 12.70 20.39 -21.17
C ILE A 297 12.90 19.75 -19.80
N LEU A 298 13.94 18.93 -19.67
CA LEU A 298 14.32 18.32 -18.41
C LEU A 298 15.01 19.36 -17.52
N ASP A 299 14.25 20.02 -16.66
CA ASP A 299 14.83 20.91 -15.64
C ASP A 299 15.41 20.09 -14.47
N LEU A 300 16.71 19.81 -14.56
CA LEU A 300 17.48 19.12 -13.51
C LEU A 300 17.56 19.91 -12.19
N GLY A 301 17.24 21.21 -12.23
CA GLY A 301 17.18 22.11 -11.07
C GLY A 301 15.91 21.95 -10.24
N ASN A 302 14.78 21.58 -10.87
CA ASN A 302 13.46 21.48 -10.26
C ASN A 302 12.80 20.12 -10.52
N LEU A 303 13.13 19.13 -9.69
CA LEU A 303 12.59 17.78 -9.76
C LEU A 303 11.25 17.63 -9.00
N SER A 304 10.39 18.65 -9.03
CA SER A 304 9.04 18.55 -8.44
C SER A 304 8.10 17.64 -9.25
N THR A 305 8.41 17.40 -10.51
CA THR A 305 7.66 16.51 -11.41
C THR A 305 8.25 15.10 -11.37
N ASN A 306 7.41 14.10 -11.61
CA ASN A 306 7.86 12.71 -11.67
C ASN A 306 8.78 12.48 -12.88
N VAL A 307 9.79 11.62 -12.73
CA VAL A 307 10.67 11.21 -13.82
C VAL A 307 10.48 9.73 -14.09
N ARG A 308 10.39 9.38 -15.37
CA ARG A 308 10.34 7.99 -15.84
C ARG A 308 11.58 7.63 -16.64
N LEU A 309 12.00 6.37 -16.52
CA LEU A 309 13.04 5.74 -17.33
C LEU A 309 12.40 5.02 -18.53
N LYS A 310 12.95 5.25 -19.73
CA LYS A 310 12.64 4.54 -20.98
C LYS A 310 13.37 3.19 -21.01
N TYR A 311 12.61 2.10 -21.13
CA TYR A 311 13.15 0.73 -21.08
C TYR A 311 13.52 0.10 -22.45
N GLU A 312 13.42 0.86 -23.55
CA GLU A 312 13.73 0.33 -24.90
C GLU A 312 15.18 -0.18 -25.01
N ASN A 313 15.33 -1.34 -25.65
CA ASN A 313 16.60 -1.98 -26.05
C ASN A 313 17.61 -2.28 -24.92
N ILE A 314 17.22 -2.16 -23.65
CA ILE A 314 18.12 -2.40 -22.52
C ILE A 314 18.64 -3.84 -22.47
N VAL A 315 17.83 -4.84 -22.83
CA VAL A 315 18.26 -6.25 -22.83
C VAL A 315 19.26 -6.55 -23.96
N GLU A 316 19.10 -5.92 -25.12
CA GLU A 316 19.95 -6.13 -26.31
C GLU A 316 21.28 -5.38 -26.19
N GLU A 317 21.26 -4.14 -25.70
CA GLU A 317 22.43 -3.26 -25.57
C GLU A 317 23.44 -3.79 -24.53
N TRP A 318 23.01 -4.64 -23.59
CA TRP A 318 23.77 -4.89 -22.37
C TRP A 318 24.55 -6.21 -22.37
N GLY A 319 24.30 -7.10 -23.32
CA GLY A 319 25.12 -8.28 -23.60
C GLY A 319 25.30 -9.28 -22.44
N GLN A 320 24.79 -10.50 -22.63
CA GLN A 320 24.72 -11.60 -21.64
C GLN A 320 23.94 -11.26 -20.36
N LYS A 321 22.84 -12.00 -20.17
CA LYS A 321 22.06 -12.09 -18.92
C LYS A 321 23.02 -12.38 -17.77
N PRO A 322 23.40 -11.40 -16.94
CA PRO A 322 24.20 -11.75 -15.81
C PRO A 322 23.19 -12.40 -14.85
N TRP A 323 23.44 -13.67 -14.46
CA TRP A 323 22.81 -14.33 -13.32
C TRP A 323 21.52 -15.15 -13.53
N SER A 324 21.24 -15.70 -14.72
CA SER A 324 20.27 -16.82 -14.80
C SER A 324 20.91 -18.10 -14.25
N ASN A 325 20.96 -18.24 -12.93
CA ASN A 325 20.93 -19.58 -12.36
C ASN A 325 19.56 -20.16 -12.78
N GLU A 326 19.45 -21.48 -13.02
CA GLU A 326 18.24 -22.17 -13.51
C GLU A 326 16.95 -21.93 -12.68
N ARG A 327 17.04 -21.15 -11.60
CA ARG A 327 15.96 -20.76 -10.69
C ARG A 327 15.35 -19.39 -10.99
N ILE A 328 15.86 -18.59 -11.93
CA ILE A 328 15.17 -17.33 -12.29
C ILE A 328 14.03 -17.63 -13.28
N PRO A 329 12.76 -17.29 -12.98
CA PRO A 329 11.65 -17.54 -13.89
C PRO A 329 11.75 -16.66 -15.15
N GLY A 330 12.50 -17.14 -16.14
CA GLY A 330 12.63 -16.58 -17.49
C GLY A 330 13.11 -15.11 -17.55
N PRO A 331 13.32 -14.54 -18.74
CA PRO A 331 13.46 -13.09 -18.85
C PRO A 331 12.10 -12.42 -18.58
N PHE A 332 12.03 -11.52 -17.59
CA PHE A 332 10.92 -10.58 -17.45
C PHE A 332 11.41 -9.22 -17.95
N GLU A 333 10.97 -8.79 -19.12
CA GLU A 333 11.22 -7.43 -19.58
C GLU A 333 10.16 -6.50 -18.97
N PRO A 334 10.56 -5.41 -18.30
CA PRO A 334 9.61 -4.39 -17.86
C PRO A 334 8.87 -3.86 -19.10
N LYS A 335 7.56 -4.12 -19.16
CA LYS A 335 6.72 -3.70 -20.29
C LYS A 335 6.30 -2.23 -20.23
N VAL A 336 6.73 -1.49 -19.21
CA VAL A 336 6.30 -0.13 -18.93
C VAL A 336 7.46 0.73 -18.45
N ASP A 337 7.46 1.98 -18.87
CA ASP A 337 8.42 2.97 -18.38
C ASP A 337 8.19 3.25 -16.89
N THR A 338 9.17 2.91 -16.08
CA THR A 338 9.04 2.96 -14.62
C THR A 338 9.33 4.35 -14.09
N CYS A 339 8.54 4.77 -13.11
CA CYS A 339 8.79 5.99 -12.36
C CYS A 339 9.99 5.76 -11.45
N VAL A 340 11.06 6.53 -11.67
CA VAL A 340 12.33 6.43 -10.91
C VAL A 340 12.53 7.61 -9.97
N TRP A 341 11.67 8.62 -10.10
CA TRP A 341 11.59 9.79 -9.24
C TRP A 341 10.13 10.20 -9.06
N PHE A 342 9.69 10.41 -7.82
CA PHE A 342 8.32 10.76 -7.50
C PHE A 342 8.27 11.71 -6.29
N ASN A 343 7.44 12.75 -6.34
CA ASN A 343 7.27 13.73 -5.26
C ASN A 343 8.59 14.31 -4.73
N GLY A 344 9.50 14.69 -5.63
CA GLY A 344 10.76 15.33 -5.25
C GLY A 344 11.78 14.39 -4.61
N GLN A 345 11.61 13.06 -4.72
CA GLN A 345 12.55 12.07 -4.18
C GLN A 345 12.80 10.93 -5.19
N PRO A 346 14.00 10.35 -5.20
CA PRO A 346 14.26 9.14 -5.98
C PRO A 346 13.49 7.95 -5.40
N ASP A 347 12.97 7.10 -6.29
CA ASP A 347 12.25 5.89 -5.90
C ASP A 347 13.21 4.77 -5.45
N LEU A 348 12.69 3.77 -4.75
CA LEU A 348 13.45 2.60 -4.31
C LEU A 348 14.16 1.86 -5.45
N VAL A 349 13.58 1.87 -6.65
CA VAL A 349 14.20 1.26 -7.84
C VAL A 349 15.52 1.92 -8.21
N PHE A 350 15.75 3.16 -7.77
CA PHE A 350 17.02 3.87 -7.88
C PHE A 350 17.88 3.74 -6.63
N THR A 351 17.33 4.03 -5.45
CA THR A 351 18.14 4.06 -4.21
C THR A 351 18.65 2.66 -3.84
N SER A 352 17.89 1.61 -4.13
CA SER A 352 18.28 0.22 -3.84
C SER A 352 19.57 -0.21 -4.52
N PRO A 353 19.73 -0.14 -5.87
CA PRO A 353 20.99 -0.46 -6.53
C PRO A 353 22.13 0.53 -6.22
N TYR A 354 21.82 1.80 -5.94
CA TYR A 354 22.83 2.78 -5.51
C TYR A 354 23.41 2.39 -4.15
N ASP A 355 22.57 2.22 -3.12
CA ASP A 355 23.01 1.88 -1.77
C ASP A 355 23.62 0.47 -1.71
N ASP A 356 23.15 -0.49 -2.52
CA ASP A 356 23.80 -1.80 -2.63
C ASP A 356 25.25 -1.67 -3.14
N ASN A 357 25.55 -0.71 -4.03
CA ASN A 357 26.92 -0.42 -4.45
C ASN A 357 27.75 0.18 -3.31
N GLU A 358 27.22 1.20 -2.63
CA GLU A 358 27.92 1.86 -1.51
C GLU A 358 28.23 0.87 -0.38
N LEU A 359 27.30 -0.03 -0.09
CA LEU A 359 27.49 -1.08 0.92
C LEU A 359 28.37 -2.24 0.43
N GLY A 360 28.77 -2.26 -0.84
CA GLY A 360 29.55 -3.36 -1.43
C GLY A 360 28.79 -4.68 -1.50
N VAL A 361 27.45 -4.64 -1.58
CA VAL A 361 26.59 -5.83 -1.64
C VAL A 361 26.90 -6.63 -2.89
N THR A 362 27.23 -7.91 -2.68
CA THR A 362 27.56 -8.84 -3.76
C THR A 362 26.41 -9.79 -4.08
N HIS A 363 25.60 -10.13 -3.08
CA HIS A 363 24.52 -11.10 -3.18
C HIS A 363 23.29 -10.60 -2.41
N ALA A 364 22.10 -10.75 -2.99
CA ALA A 364 20.84 -10.48 -2.31
C ALA A 364 19.95 -11.71 -2.38
N ILE A 365 19.57 -12.25 -1.22
CA ILE A 365 18.54 -13.28 -1.10
C ILE A 365 17.25 -12.54 -0.73
N ARG A 366 16.16 -12.72 -1.49
CA ARG A 366 14.92 -11.94 -1.31
C ARG A 366 13.68 -12.80 -1.60
N GLY A 367 12.49 -12.33 -1.20
CA GLY A 367 11.23 -12.99 -1.56
C GLY A 367 10.96 -12.96 -3.06
N ILE A 368 10.31 -13.98 -3.60
CA ILE A 368 9.97 -14.09 -5.03
C ILE A 368 9.01 -12.98 -5.50
N ASP A 369 8.25 -12.39 -4.58
CA ASP A 369 7.31 -11.29 -4.85
C ASP A 369 7.98 -10.04 -5.41
N ILE A 370 9.25 -9.82 -5.08
CA ILE A 370 10.01 -8.67 -5.60
C ILE A 370 10.85 -8.99 -6.83
N TYR A 371 10.75 -10.21 -7.37
CA TYR A 371 11.43 -10.59 -8.61
C TYR A 371 11.21 -9.63 -9.78
N PRO A 372 9.99 -9.11 -10.05
CA PRO A 372 9.78 -8.15 -11.12
C PRO A 372 10.60 -6.86 -10.95
N PHE A 373 10.88 -6.44 -9.71
CA PHE A 373 11.67 -5.23 -9.43
C PHE A 373 13.15 -5.40 -9.78
N PHE A 374 13.70 -6.61 -9.76
CA PHE A 374 15.09 -6.83 -10.20
C PHE A 374 15.33 -6.35 -11.62
N TRP A 375 14.36 -6.56 -12.51
CA TRP A 375 14.43 -6.14 -13.91
C TRP A 375 14.31 -4.64 -14.11
N ILE A 376 13.93 -3.91 -13.05
CA ILE A 376 13.87 -2.45 -13.00
C ILE A 376 15.16 -1.91 -12.35
N GLU A 377 15.64 -2.56 -11.29
CA GLU A 377 16.86 -2.17 -10.57
C GLU A 377 18.14 -2.43 -11.39
N ALA A 378 18.23 -3.53 -12.13
CA ALA A 378 19.43 -3.89 -12.87
C ALA A 378 19.79 -2.87 -13.96
N PRO A 379 18.83 -2.34 -14.75
CA PRO A 379 19.09 -1.23 -15.66
C PRO A 379 19.54 0.05 -14.97
N ILE A 380 19.04 0.36 -13.78
CA ILE A 380 19.57 1.51 -13.04
C ILE A 380 21.01 1.26 -12.61
N ALA A 381 21.31 0.06 -12.11
CA ALA A 381 22.65 -0.30 -11.65
C ALA A 381 23.72 -0.11 -12.74
N ALA A 382 23.52 -0.59 -13.97
CA ALA A 382 24.56 -0.36 -14.99
C ALA A 382 24.52 1.02 -15.67
N LEU A 383 23.41 1.78 -15.61
CA LEU A 383 23.46 3.21 -15.93
C LEU A 383 24.33 3.96 -14.90
N LEU A 384 24.24 3.56 -13.62
CA LEU A 384 25.14 4.02 -12.56
C LEU A 384 26.57 3.45 -12.70
N ARG A 385 26.81 2.54 -13.65
CA ARG A 385 28.07 1.80 -13.84
C ARG A 385 28.53 1.05 -12.59
N THR A 386 27.57 0.58 -11.80
CA THR A 386 27.82 -0.21 -10.60
C THR A 386 27.69 -1.70 -10.88
N ARG A 387 28.15 -2.51 -9.93
CA ARG A 387 28.02 -3.95 -10.02
C ARG A 387 26.55 -4.36 -9.85
N VAL A 388 26.00 -5.05 -10.84
CA VAL A 388 24.74 -5.80 -10.66
C VAL A 388 25.00 -6.96 -9.71
N ARG A 389 24.44 -6.88 -8.50
CA ARG A 389 24.54 -7.93 -7.48
C ARG A 389 23.88 -9.24 -7.95
N ASN A 390 24.40 -10.35 -7.45
CA ASN A 390 23.82 -11.67 -7.67
C ASN A 390 22.52 -11.77 -6.88
N GLN A 391 21.47 -12.36 -7.45
CA GLN A 391 20.17 -12.43 -6.80
C GLN A 391 19.66 -13.86 -6.68
N TYR A 392 19.11 -14.19 -5.52
CA TYR A 392 18.39 -15.43 -5.27
C TYR A 392 17.02 -15.11 -4.70
N PHE A 393 16.02 -15.87 -5.14
CA PHE A 393 14.64 -15.69 -4.69
C PHE A 393 14.17 -16.91 -3.93
N HIS A 394 13.57 -16.67 -2.75
CA HIS A 394 12.92 -17.69 -1.94
C HIS A 394 11.40 -17.55 -2.02
N GLY A 395 10.66 -18.64 -1.77
CA GLY A 395 9.21 -18.59 -1.63
C GLY A 395 8.77 -17.78 -0.41
N MET A 396 7.50 -17.39 -0.39
CA MET A 396 6.94 -16.57 0.68
C MET A 396 6.61 -17.41 1.90
N VAL A 397 6.64 -16.79 3.09
CA VAL A 397 6.06 -17.41 4.29
C VAL A 397 4.57 -17.13 4.27
N VAL A 398 3.76 -18.19 4.32
CA VAL A 398 2.30 -18.14 4.21
C VAL A 398 1.64 -18.87 5.37
N THR A 399 0.40 -18.49 5.68
CA THR A 399 -0.50 -19.26 6.56
C THR A 399 -0.95 -20.55 5.86
N PRO A 400 -1.63 -21.47 6.58
CA PRO A 400 -2.20 -22.70 5.99
C PRO A 400 -3.22 -22.43 4.90
N ASP A 401 -3.95 -21.31 5.03
CA ASP A 401 -4.89 -20.81 4.04
C ASP A 401 -4.21 -20.09 2.86
N ASN A 402 -2.89 -20.23 2.74
CA ASN A 402 -2.06 -19.63 1.70
C ASN A 402 -2.09 -18.09 1.69
N VAL A 403 -2.25 -17.49 2.87
CA VAL A 403 -2.20 -16.03 3.04
C VAL A 403 -0.77 -15.63 3.38
N LYS A 404 -0.15 -14.76 2.59
CA LYS A 404 1.22 -14.28 2.81
C LYS A 404 1.33 -13.49 4.12
N TYR A 405 2.27 -13.89 4.99
CA TYR A 405 2.69 -13.05 6.11
C TYR A 405 3.34 -11.76 5.58
N SER A 406 2.82 -10.62 6.00
CA SER A 406 3.26 -9.32 5.51
C SER A 406 3.05 -8.23 6.55
N LYS A 407 3.56 -7.03 6.27
CA LYS A 407 3.34 -5.84 7.10
C LYS A 407 1.90 -5.31 7.05
N PHE A 408 1.10 -5.75 6.07
CA PHE A 408 -0.24 -5.23 5.79
C PHE A 408 -1.37 -6.15 6.27
N ILE A 409 -1.00 -7.36 6.65
CA ILE A 409 -1.86 -8.32 7.33
C ILE A 409 -1.32 -8.31 8.76
N GLU A 410 -2.20 -8.33 9.77
CA GLU A 410 -1.87 -8.31 11.22
C GLU A 410 -1.04 -9.53 11.65
N SER A 411 0.14 -9.66 11.05
CA SER A 411 1.11 -10.70 11.28
C SER A 411 1.74 -10.41 12.62
N PRO A 412 1.72 -11.35 13.58
CA PRO A 412 2.36 -11.14 14.85
C PRO A 412 3.84 -10.77 14.67
N SER A 413 4.34 -9.86 15.50
CA SER A 413 5.77 -9.58 15.52
C SER A 413 6.52 -10.73 16.20
N ILE A 414 7.82 -10.83 15.94
CA ILE A 414 8.68 -11.84 16.56
C ILE A 414 8.58 -11.79 18.08
N ASP A 415 8.45 -10.59 18.66
CA ASP A 415 8.31 -10.41 20.10
C ASP A 415 7.05 -11.09 20.65
N VAL A 416 5.94 -11.07 19.91
CA VAL A 416 4.70 -11.77 20.30
C VAL A 416 4.94 -13.28 20.39
N TYR A 417 5.66 -13.90 19.45
CA TYR A 417 6.01 -15.34 19.52
C TYR A 417 6.85 -15.66 20.77
N LEU A 418 7.87 -14.83 21.04
CA LEU A 418 8.76 -15.02 22.18
C LEU A 418 8.04 -14.85 23.52
N GLU A 419 7.14 -13.87 23.63
CA GLU A 419 6.34 -13.61 24.84
C GLU A 419 5.36 -14.75 25.16
N HIS A 420 4.94 -15.51 24.13
CA HIS A 420 4.07 -16.67 24.28
C HIS A 420 4.83 -17.99 24.46
N GLY A 421 6.15 -17.93 24.65
CA GLY A 421 6.96 -19.08 25.09
C GLY A 421 7.67 -19.85 23.97
N LEU A 422 7.57 -19.42 22.71
CA LEU A 422 8.45 -19.96 21.66
C LEU A 422 9.87 -19.43 21.85
N SER A 423 10.88 -20.30 21.74
CA SER A 423 12.26 -19.85 21.73
C SER A 423 12.65 -19.29 20.36
N ALA A 424 13.61 -18.36 20.35
CA ALA A 424 14.17 -17.83 19.13
C ALA A 424 14.77 -18.94 18.25
N GLU A 425 15.45 -19.91 18.86
CA GLU A 425 16.05 -21.07 18.22
C GLU A 425 15.01 -21.96 17.54
N ALA A 426 13.86 -22.18 18.18
CA ALA A 426 12.75 -22.94 17.60
C ALA A 426 12.22 -22.24 16.34
N LEU A 427 11.96 -20.93 16.43
CA LEU A 427 11.46 -20.13 15.29
C LEU A 427 12.39 -20.22 14.07
N ILE A 428 13.69 -19.96 14.25
CA ILE A 428 14.65 -19.98 13.12
C ILE A 428 14.89 -21.40 12.59
N THR A 429 14.82 -22.42 13.45
CA THR A 429 14.96 -23.83 13.04
C THR A 429 13.77 -24.26 12.19
N VAL A 430 12.54 -24.00 12.64
CA VAL A 430 11.30 -24.34 11.92
C VAL A 430 11.30 -23.68 10.53
N LEU A 431 11.69 -22.41 10.43
CA LEU A 431 11.80 -21.74 9.13
C LEU A 431 12.76 -22.47 8.16
N CYS A 432 13.89 -22.98 8.66
CA CYS A 432 14.85 -23.73 7.86
C CYS A 432 14.33 -25.14 7.49
N GLN A 433 13.59 -25.80 8.39
CA GLN A 433 12.94 -27.09 8.13
C GLN A 433 11.86 -26.95 7.05
N ARG A 434 10.96 -25.97 7.21
CA ARG A 434 9.87 -25.68 6.27
C ARG A 434 10.38 -25.27 4.90
N ALA A 435 11.51 -24.56 4.85
CA ALA A 435 12.21 -24.23 3.61
C ALA A 435 12.91 -25.44 2.93
N GLY A 436 12.98 -26.59 3.62
CA GLY A 436 13.64 -27.80 3.12
C GLY A 436 15.17 -27.72 3.10
N ILE A 437 15.75 -26.69 3.72
CA ILE A 437 17.20 -26.46 3.76
C ILE A 437 17.87 -27.06 5.01
N TYR A 438 17.07 -27.53 5.98
CA TYR A 438 17.49 -28.33 7.12
C TYR A 438 16.53 -29.52 7.29
N GLN A 439 17.04 -30.71 7.60
CA GLN A 439 16.26 -31.97 7.64
C GLN A 439 16.33 -32.65 9.02
N GLY A 440 17.04 -32.08 10.00
CA GLY A 440 17.12 -32.62 11.35
C GLY A 440 15.89 -32.27 12.18
N GLU A 441 15.63 -33.05 13.22
CA GLU A 441 14.52 -32.85 14.16
C GLU A 441 14.91 -31.97 15.37
N GLU A 442 16.22 -31.78 15.58
CA GLU A 442 16.74 -31.01 16.71
C GLU A 442 16.55 -29.50 16.49
N VAL A 443 16.15 -28.81 17.56
CA VAL A 443 16.16 -27.35 17.64
C VAL A 443 17.60 -26.88 17.79
N LEU A 444 18.06 -26.08 16.84
CA LEU A 444 19.45 -25.62 16.75
C LEU A 444 19.54 -24.14 17.06
N ASN A 445 20.63 -23.73 17.70
CA ASN A 445 20.97 -22.32 17.77
C ASN A 445 21.46 -21.79 16.40
N LEU A 446 21.59 -20.47 16.27
CA LEU A 446 21.95 -19.85 14.99
C LEU A 446 23.32 -20.31 14.45
N GLN A 447 24.31 -20.57 15.31
CA GLN A 447 25.64 -21.01 14.87
C GLN A 447 25.62 -22.45 14.35
N GLU A 448 24.83 -23.32 14.99
CA GLU A 448 24.60 -24.69 14.55
C GLU A 448 23.83 -24.71 13.22
N LEU A 449 22.80 -23.87 13.07
CA LEU A 449 22.09 -23.73 11.79
C LEU A 449 22.99 -23.29 10.64
N VAL A 450 23.89 -22.33 10.88
CA VAL A 450 24.89 -21.91 9.87
C VAL A 450 25.71 -23.10 9.37
N GLN A 451 25.98 -24.11 10.21
CA GLN A 451 26.73 -25.31 9.83
C GLN A 451 25.85 -26.40 9.20
N ALA A 452 24.62 -26.56 9.70
CA ALA A 452 23.73 -27.66 9.32
C ALA A 452 22.90 -27.39 8.06
N VAL A 453 22.61 -26.12 7.76
CA VAL A 453 21.75 -25.72 6.64
C VAL A 453 22.46 -25.92 5.30
N ASP A 454 21.81 -26.59 4.36
CA ASP A 454 22.22 -26.63 2.96
C ASP A 454 21.41 -25.62 2.14
N ILE A 455 21.94 -24.39 2.07
CA ILE A 455 21.28 -23.28 1.37
C ILE A 455 21.14 -23.52 -0.14
N THR A 456 21.88 -24.46 -0.72
CA THR A 456 21.74 -24.81 -2.13
C THR A 456 20.40 -25.48 -2.43
N LYS A 457 19.71 -26.01 -1.42
CA LYS A 457 18.36 -26.60 -1.54
C LYS A 457 17.23 -25.57 -1.52
N LEU A 458 17.53 -24.29 -1.29
CA LEU A 458 16.52 -23.24 -1.21
C LEU A 458 15.68 -23.15 -2.50
N THR A 459 14.35 -23.18 -2.36
CA THR A 459 13.42 -23.13 -3.50
C THR A 459 12.56 -21.86 -3.49
N GLN A 460 11.82 -21.64 -4.59
CA GLN A 460 10.82 -20.59 -4.70
C GLN A 460 9.42 -21.03 -4.24
N LYS A 461 9.29 -22.24 -3.70
CA LYS A 461 8.02 -22.71 -3.16
C LYS A 461 7.74 -21.99 -1.85
N ASP A 462 6.52 -21.50 -1.71
CA ASP A 462 6.04 -20.92 -0.46
C ASP A 462 6.17 -21.93 0.67
N ILE A 463 6.49 -21.43 1.86
CA ILE A 463 6.59 -22.22 3.09
C ILE A 463 5.40 -21.90 3.96
N VAL A 464 4.70 -22.95 4.39
CA VAL A 464 3.60 -22.83 5.35
C VAL A 464 4.21 -22.76 6.75
N PHE A 465 3.78 -21.76 7.51
CA PHE A 465 4.15 -21.57 8.91
C PHE A 465 2.88 -21.41 9.73
N GLU A 466 2.75 -22.19 10.80
CA GLU A 466 1.67 -22.12 11.77
C GLU A 466 2.20 -21.74 13.15
N TRP A 467 1.38 -21.06 13.93
CA TRP A 467 1.74 -20.70 15.30
C TRP A 467 1.93 -21.93 16.20
N GLU A 468 1.24 -23.03 15.89
CA GLU A 468 1.31 -24.28 16.65
C GLU A 468 2.55 -25.15 16.29
N ASP A 469 3.40 -24.67 15.37
CA ASP A 469 4.70 -25.28 15.01
C ASP A 469 5.76 -25.04 16.09
#